data_AF-A0AAD4GGN5-F1
#
_entry.id   AF-A0AAD4GGN5-F1
#
_cell.length_a   1.000
_cell.length_b   1.000
_cell.length_c   1.000
_cell.angle_alpha   90.00
_cell.angle_beta   90.00
_cell.angle_gamma   90.00
#
_symmetry.space_group_name_H-M   'P 1'
#
loop_
_entity.id
_entity.type
_entity.pdbx_description
1 polymer ?
#
loop_
_entity_poly.entity_id
_entity_poly.type
_entity_poly.pdbx_seq_one_letter_code
_entity_poly.pdbx_strand_id
1 'polypeptide(L)'
;MQPLQHKMLPGEVVVDSYIRDELSWFADMVRDTPQAISKCHPEGFEFIDLGGCLAGFQALFGGTVEEQILVRDEYRIAAQKLQTDRYDRGAYVTGQPGIGKSLFLVYLLVRLLGQGYKVAVHNSSHQFYAVFAESVAFYPLTYTTPLATGGPMWALSDSSQERNGAPPECFYAFPTRVRLIQATSPMKRRWHEWSKQAKAECYVMDIWTAQEIANFAKLLKYDVQRMVDLAKKWGGAPRTLVKYLKESDHEIETWYGDCAIEAIEKCQNTVRSIVNKYVPEDWDAPSRFYFCRPADYDTPRINRTRICATVPTRTICHILGRALQELSNTIKLEFFTALSQPSDTRQAAGFIYRSWFNVFFSTANKSIYCMIRDRT
;
A
#
# COMPACT_ATOMS: atom_id res chain seq x y z
N MET A 1 43.68 6.75 26.04
CA MET A 1 42.58 5.81 25.72
C MET A 1 42.65 5.54 24.22
N GLN A 2 42.99 4.31 23.83
CA GLN A 2 42.93 3.91 22.41
C GLN A 2 41.46 3.75 22.00
N PRO A 3 41.06 4.11 20.78
CA PRO A 3 39.72 3.81 20.29
C PRO A 3 39.54 2.29 20.23
N LEU A 4 38.43 1.80 20.79
CA LEU A 4 38.00 0.41 20.65
C LEU A 4 37.86 0.09 19.16
N GLN A 5 38.83 -0.64 18.61
CA GLN A 5 38.69 -1.24 17.28
C GLN A 5 37.59 -2.31 17.38
N HIS A 6 36.41 -1.99 16.85
CA HIS A 6 35.34 -2.96 16.67
C HIS A 6 35.85 -4.07 15.74
N LYS A 7 36.05 -5.26 16.30
CA LYS A 7 36.44 -6.45 15.56
C LYS A 7 35.23 -6.88 14.74
N MET A 8 35.26 -6.66 13.42
CA MET A 8 34.18 -7.05 12.51
C MET A 8 33.87 -8.54 12.65
N LEU A 9 32.58 -8.86 12.73
CA LEU A 9 32.13 -10.25 12.79
C LEU A 9 32.25 -10.89 11.40
N PRO A 10 32.53 -12.21 11.30
CA PRO A 10 32.55 -12.91 10.02
C PRO A 10 31.18 -12.80 9.32
N GLY A 11 31.15 -12.15 8.15
CA GLY A 11 29.94 -11.97 7.34
C GLY A 11 29.40 -10.54 7.24
N GLU A 12 30.00 -9.57 7.95
CA GLU A 12 29.68 -8.15 7.77
C GLU A 12 30.19 -7.65 6.41
N VAL A 13 29.27 -7.16 5.57
CA VAL A 13 29.60 -6.52 4.30
C VAL A 13 29.87 -5.04 4.55
N VAL A 14 30.96 -4.51 3.97
CA VAL A 14 31.28 -3.08 4.02
C VAL A 14 30.25 -2.33 3.20
N VAL A 15 29.52 -1.46 3.88
CA VAL A 15 28.58 -0.51 3.31
C VAL A 15 29.35 0.69 2.84
N ASP A 16 28.77 1.49 1.96
CA ASP A 16 29.10 2.90 1.91
C ASP A 16 29.09 3.47 3.34
N SER A 17 30.25 3.88 3.84
CA SER A 17 30.44 4.38 5.20
C SER A 17 29.45 5.50 5.51
N TYR A 18 29.06 6.26 4.49
CA TYR A 18 28.07 7.32 4.56
C TYR A 18 26.70 6.83 5.08
N ILE A 19 26.16 5.73 4.54
CA ILE A 19 24.83 5.22 4.93
C ILE A 19 24.88 4.68 6.36
N ARG A 20 25.99 4.04 6.75
CA ARG A 20 26.19 3.56 8.11
C ARG A 20 26.20 4.73 9.10
N ASP A 21 26.89 5.82 8.77
CA ASP A 21 27.01 6.99 9.62
C ASP A 21 25.65 7.70 9.76
N GLU A 22 24.89 7.87 8.68
CA GLU A 22 23.55 8.47 8.75
C GLU A 22 22.57 7.64 9.58
N LEU A 23 22.55 6.31 9.38
CA LEU A 23 21.64 5.44 10.13
C LEU A 23 22.05 5.29 11.60
N SER A 24 23.35 5.34 11.90
CA SER A 24 23.83 5.33 13.28
C SER A 24 23.48 6.65 13.98
N TRP A 25 23.70 7.79 13.32
CA TRP A 25 23.25 9.09 13.81
C TRP A 25 21.74 9.12 14.05
N PHE A 26 20.95 8.56 13.14
CA PHE A 26 19.50 8.44 13.31
C PHE A 26 19.14 7.58 14.53
N ALA A 27 19.76 6.41 14.71
CA ALA A 27 19.51 5.55 15.85
C ALA A 27 19.82 6.28 17.17
N ASP A 28 20.91 7.03 17.23
CA ASP A 28 21.27 7.89 18.36
C ASP A 28 20.25 9.01 18.58
N MET A 29 19.86 9.72 17.52
CA MET A 29 18.87 10.80 17.59
C MET A 29 17.50 10.32 18.10
N VAL A 30 16.99 9.21 17.58
CA VAL A 30 15.69 8.64 17.99
C VAL A 30 15.73 8.24 19.46
N ARG A 31 16.86 7.68 19.91
CA ARG A 31 17.05 7.19 21.29
C ARG A 31 17.11 8.34 22.29
N ASP A 32 17.97 9.32 22.00
CA ASP A 32 18.26 10.41 22.94
C ASP A 32 17.13 11.41 22.98
N THR A 33 16.40 11.56 21.87
CA THR A 33 15.30 12.52 21.78
C THR A 33 14.15 11.97 20.90
N PRO A 34 13.36 10.99 21.38
CA PRO A 34 12.23 10.46 20.63
C PRO A 34 11.22 11.55 20.22
N GLN A 35 11.13 12.60 21.04
CA GLN A 35 10.32 13.80 20.82
C GLN A 35 10.91 14.80 19.81
N ALA A 36 12.19 14.69 19.44
CA ALA A 36 12.80 15.60 18.46
C ALA A 36 12.30 15.35 17.03
N ILE A 37 11.87 14.11 16.77
CA ILE A 37 11.41 13.69 15.45
C ILE A 37 9.92 14.00 15.30
N SER A 38 9.13 13.74 16.33
CA SER A 38 7.70 14.07 16.35
C SER A 38 7.48 15.54 16.72
N LYS A 39 6.98 16.33 15.77
CA LYS A 39 6.71 17.75 15.92
C LYS A 39 5.21 18.02 15.77
N CYS A 40 4.73 19.01 16.51
CA CYS A 40 3.39 19.55 16.33
C CYS A 40 3.45 20.74 15.38
N HIS A 41 2.70 20.67 14.28
CA HIS A 41 2.46 21.81 13.43
C HIS A 41 1.64 22.88 14.19
N PRO A 42 1.82 24.18 13.94
CA PRO A 42 1.03 25.25 14.59
C PRO A 42 -0.49 25.07 14.46
N GLU A 43 -0.92 24.36 13.42
CA GLU A 43 -2.34 24.05 13.17
C GLU A 43 -2.83 22.76 13.85
N GLY A 44 -2.04 22.19 14.77
CA GLY A 44 -2.48 21.13 15.67
C GLY A 44 -2.37 19.69 15.15
N PHE A 45 -1.65 19.45 14.05
CA PHE A 45 -1.37 18.10 13.56
C PHE A 45 0.10 17.69 13.78
N GLU A 46 0.33 16.39 13.95
CA GLU A 46 1.67 15.84 14.23
C GLU A 46 2.36 15.40 12.93
N PHE A 47 3.66 15.63 12.83
CA PHE A 47 4.50 15.14 11.74
C PHE A 47 5.85 14.66 12.28
N ILE A 48 6.50 13.77 11.53
CA ILE A 48 7.86 13.31 11.74
C ILE A 48 8.78 14.15 10.84
N ASP A 49 9.80 14.78 11.42
CA ASP A 49 10.84 15.49 10.70
C ASP A 49 12.07 14.60 10.49
N LEU A 50 12.39 14.34 9.23
CA LEU A 50 13.50 13.52 8.76
C LEU A 50 14.65 14.35 8.18
N GLY A 51 14.62 15.68 8.24
CA GLY A 51 15.51 16.58 7.48
C GLY A 51 17.02 16.34 7.65
N GLY A 52 17.47 15.63 8.69
CA GLY A 52 18.87 15.21 8.87
C GLY A 52 19.21 13.76 8.50
N CYS A 53 18.21 12.91 8.19
CA CYS A 53 18.38 11.46 7.97
C CYS A 53 17.83 10.99 6.62
N LEU A 54 17.49 11.91 5.73
CA LEU A 54 16.67 11.59 4.57
C LEU A 54 17.33 10.52 3.67
N ALA A 55 18.63 10.63 3.44
CA ALA A 55 19.34 9.68 2.59
C ALA A 55 19.40 8.27 3.21
N GLY A 56 19.52 8.15 4.53
CA GLY A 56 19.44 6.89 5.26
C GLY A 56 18.07 6.22 5.13
N PHE A 57 16.99 7.00 5.20
CA PHE A 57 15.63 6.47 4.98
C PHE A 57 15.38 6.06 3.53
N GLN A 58 15.82 6.87 2.59
CA GLN A 58 15.78 6.54 1.17
C GLN A 58 16.61 5.30 0.87
N ALA A 59 17.75 5.13 1.55
CA ALA A 59 18.54 3.92 1.47
C ALA A 59 17.79 2.72 2.06
N LEU A 60 17.12 2.83 3.20
CA LEU A 60 16.43 1.71 3.87
C LEU A 60 15.18 1.21 3.14
N PHE A 61 14.34 2.12 2.65
CA PHE A 61 13.02 1.78 2.11
C PHE A 61 12.89 2.02 0.60
N GLY A 62 13.90 2.61 -0.03
CA GLY A 62 13.89 3.01 -1.43
C GLY A 62 12.90 4.15 -1.74
N GLY A 63 13.10 4.80 -2.88
CA GLY A 63 12.19 5.83 -3.41
C GLY A 63 12.34 7.23 -2.79
N THR A 64 11.47 8.14 -3.20
CA THR A 64 11.44 9.53 -2.70
C THR A 64 10.67 9.59 -1.38
N VAL A 65 11.39 9.61 -0.27
CA VAL A 65 10.85 10.01 1.03
C VAL A 65 10.87 11.55 1.09
N GLU A 66 9.82 12.15 1.64
CA GLU A 66 9.81 13.59 1.92
C GLU A 66 10.50 13.87 3.27
N GLU A 67 11.08 15.06 3.44
CA GLU A 67 11.70 15.45 4.71
C GLU A 67 10.69 15.42 5.87
N GLN A 68 9.40 15.55 5.60
CA GLN A 68 8.36 15.57 6.61
C GLN A 68 7.28 14.53 6.32
N ILE A 69 6.96 13.71 7.32
CA ILE A 69 5.93 12.68 7.23
C ILE A 69 4.78 13.04 8.16
N LEU A 70 3.58 13.25 7.61
CA LEU A 70 2.38 13.43 8.44
C LEU A 70 2.10 12.16 9.27
N VAL A 71 1.93 12.32 10.59
CA VAL A 71 1.55 11.22 11.48
C VAL A 71 0.03 11.08 11.51
N ARG A 72 -0.45 10.09 10.76
CA ARG A 72 -1.87 9.72 10.67
C ARG A 72 -2.34 9.02 11.94
N ASP A 73 -3.60 9.22 12.31
CA ASP A 73 -4.25 8.39 13.33
C ASP A 73 -4.28 6.92 12.92
N GLU A 74 -4.44 6.66 11.62
CA GLU A 74 -4.38 5.31 11.06
C GLU A 74 -3.01 4.63 11.34
N TYR A 75 -1.91 5.39 11.40
CA TYR A 75 -0.60 4.84 11.78
C TYR A 75 -0.54 4.49 13.25
N ARG A 76 -1.10 5.33 14.12
CA ARG A 76 -1.16 5.08 15.56
C ARG A 76 -1.98 3.83 15.86
N ILE A 77 -3.16 3.70 15.23
CA ILE A 77 -4.06 2.56 15.35
C ILE A 77 -3.38 1.28 14.85
N ALA A 78 -2.76 1.31 13.67
CA ALA A 78 -2.05 0.18 13.11
C ALA A 78 -0.89 -0.26 14.01
N ALA A 79 -0.04 0.66 14.45
CA ALA A 79 1.08 0.33 15.32
C ALA A 79 0.62 -0.22 16.68
N GLN A 80 -0.42 0.37 17.29
CA GLN A 80 -0.97 -0.14 18.55
C GLN A 80 -1.52 -1.58 18.39
N LYS A 81 -2.27 -1.84 17.32
CA LYS A 81 -2.80 -3.18 17.03
C LYS A 81 -1.66 -4.19 16.86
N LEU A 82 -0.69 -3.85 15.99
CA LEU A 82 0.45 -4.71 15.72
C LEU A 82 1.35 -4.92 16.93
N GLN A 83 1.44 -3.98 17.88
CA GLN A 83 2.21 -4.16 19.12
C GLN A 83 1.49 -5.02 20.15
N THR A 84 0.15 -4.96 20.20
CA THR A 84 -0.67 -5.71 21.17
C THR A 84 -0.98 -7.14 20.72
N ASP A 85 -0.93 -7.39 19.41
CA ASP A 85 -1.13 -8.72 18.86
C ASP A 85 -0.01 -9.70 19.24
N ARG A 86 -0.27 -11.00 19.07
CA ARG A 86 0.65 -12.06 19.47
C ARG A 86 1.98 -11.94 18.72
N TYR A 87 3.07 -11.90 19.47
CA TYR A 87 4.41 -11.70 18.91
C TYR A 87 4.85 -12.84 17.97
N ASP A 88 4.37 -14.05 18.21
CA ASP A 88 4.70 -15.26 17.44
C ASP A 88 4.05 -15.32 16.05
N ARG A 89 3.34 -14.24 15.66
CA ARG A 89 2.69 -14.09 14.37
C ARG A 89 3.23 -12.86 13.66
N GLY A 90 3.60 -13.05 12.39
CA GLY A 90 3.84 -11.93 11.50
C GLY A 90 2.56 -11.15 11.22
N ALA A 91 2.66 -10.04 10.51
CA ALA A 91 1.52 -9.33 9.97
C ALA A 91 1.86 -8.72 8.61
N TYR A 92 0.85 -8.56 7.77
CA TYR A 92 0.95 -7.75 6.55
C TYR A 92 -0.05 -6.61 6.59
N VAL A 93 0.48 -5.42 6.31
CA VAL A 93 -0.25 -4.18 6.16
C VAL A 93 -0.53 -3.99 4.67
N THR A 94 -1.80 -4.03 4.31
CA THR A 94 -2.26 -3.87 2.94
C THR A 94 -3.27 -2.73 2.82
N GLY A 95 -3.71 -2.42 1.60
CA GLY A 95 -4.60 -1.30 1.32
C GLY A 95 -4.25 -0.61 0.01
N GLN A 96 -4.98 0.45 -0.32
CA GLN A 96 -4.86 1.15 -1.59
C GLN A 96 -3.40 1.60 -1.90
N PRO A 97 -2.87 1.38 -3.12
CA PRO A 97 -1.56 1.91 -3.50
C PRO A 97 -1.49 3.44 -3.29
N GLY A 98 -0.36 3.93 -2.77
CA GLY A 98 -0.14 5.37 -2.58
C GLY A 98 -0.73 6.00 -1.30
N ILE A 99 -1.34 5.22 -0.40
CA ILE A 99 -1.87 5.74 0.89
C ILE A 99 -0.83 5.85 2.01
N GLY A 100 0.45 5.58 1.72
CA GLY A 100 1.53 5.71 2.71
C GLY A 100 1.77 4.48 3.58
N LYS A 101 1.62 3.25 3.05
CA LYS A 101 2.03 2.02 3.76
C LYS A 101 3.55 1.95 3.98
N SER A 102 4.34 2.40 3.01
CA SER A 102 5.80 2.55 3.14
C SER A 102 6.16 3.57 4.23
N LEU A 103 5.46 4.72 4.25
CA LEU A 103 5.61 5.73 5.30
C LEU A 103 5.18 5.21 6.68
N PHE A 104 4.21 4.30 6.74
CA PHE A 104 3.88 3.60 7.98
C PHE A 104 5.04 2.75 8.51
N LEU A 105 5.81 2.08 7.64
CA LEU A 105 7.00 1.34 8.10
C LEU A 105 8.07 2.29 8.65
N VAL A 106 8.23 3.47 8.06
CA VAL A 106 9.11 4.52 8.61
C VAL A 106 8.62 4.99 9.98
N TYR A 107 7.33 5.31 10.10
CA TYR A 107 6.71 5.67 11.39
C TYR A 107 6.90 4.56 12.44
N LEU A 108 6.67 3.30 12.06
CA LEU A 108 6.81 2.16 12.95
C LEU A 108 8.28 1.94 13.34
N LEU A 109 9.23 2.11 12.41
CA LEU A 109 10.66 2.05 12.70
C LEU A 109 11.06 3.09 13.77
N VAL A 110 10.71 4.36 13.55
CA VAL A 110 10.98 5.46 14.51
C VAL A 110 10.41 5.10 15.89
N ARG A 111 9.15 4.66 15.93
CA ARG A 111 8.48 4.30 17.18
C ARG A 111 9.12 3.10 17.89
N LEU A 112 9.51 2.07 17.15
CA LEU A 112 10.14 0.87 17.70
C LEU A 112 11.53 1.18 18.28
N LEU A 113 12.33 1.95 17.54
CA LEU A 113 13.65 2.38 18.00
C LEU A 113 13.55 3.28 19.24
N GLY A 114 12.59 4.22 19.27
CA GLY A 114 12.32 5.05 20.45
C GLY A 114 11.84 4.27 21.67
N GLN A 115 11.38 3.03 21.48
CA GLN A 115 11.01 2.08 22.53
C GLN A 115 12.15 1.09 22.87
N GLY A 116 13.32 1.22 22.24
CA GLY A 116 14.47 0.35 22.46
C GLY A 116 14.40 -1.03 21.81
N TYR A 117 13.48 -1.24 20.85
CA TYR A 117 13.39 -2.51 20.12
C TYR A 117 14.49 -2.63 19.07
N LYS A 118 14.97 -3.86 18.86
CA LYS A 118 15.83 -4.22 17.73
C LYS A 118 14.97 -4.36 16.47
N VAL A 119 15.41 -3.78 15.37
CA VAL A 119 14.64 -3.76 14.12
C VAL A 119 15.50 -4.17 12.92
N ALA A 120 15.13 -5.24 12.23
CA ALA A 120 15.63 -5.56 10.91
C ALA A 120 14.76 -4.88 9.83
N VAL A 121 15.37 -4.26 8.82
CA VAL A 121 14.69 -3.65 7.69
C VAL A 121 15.16 -4.31 6.39
N HIS A 122 14.21 -4.83 5.63
CA HIS A 122 14.44 -5.41 4.32
C HIS A 122 14.38 -4.32 3.25
N ASN A 123 15.49 -4.13 2.56
CA ASN A 123 15.68 -3.09 1.55
C ASN A 123 15.72 -3.67 0.12
N SER A 124 16.34 -4.84 -0.08
CA SER A 124 16.51 -5.44 -1.41
C SER A 124 16.59 -6.96 -1.37
N SER A 125 16.46 -7.57 -2.55
CA SER A 125 16.38 -9.03 -2.77
C SER A 125 17.57 -9.85 -2.25
N HIS A 126 18.61 -9.22 -1.75
CA HIS A 126 19.83 -9.90 -1.32
C HIS A 126 20.29 -9.54 0.09
N GLN A 127 19.72 -8.49 0.72
CA GLN A 127 20.31 -7.92 1.93
C GLN A 127 19.25 -7.33 2.88
N PHE A 128 19.60 -7.31 4.17
CA PHE A 128 18.85 -6.59 5.19
C PHE A 128 19.76 -5.79 6.12
N TYR A 129 19.16 -4.77 6.73
CA TYR A 129 19.77 -3.86 7.69
C TYR A 129 19.28 -4.28 9.06
N ALA A 130 20.17 -4.61 9.98
CA ALA A 130 19.84 -4.78 11.38
C ALA A 130 20.17 -3.49 12.12
N VAL A 131 19.13 -2.77 12.53
CA VAL A 131 19.23 -1.59 13.35
C VAL A 131 19.09 -2.01 14.81
N PHE A 132 20.20 -1.95 15.52
CA PHE A 132 20.26 -2.09 16.97
C PHE A 132 20.23 -0.71 17.61
N ALA A 133 19.99 -0.66 18.92
CA ALA A 133 20.07 0.58 19.65
C ALA A 133 21.46 1.23 19.45
N GLU A 134 22.56 0.48 19.58
CA GLU A 134 23.93 1.04 19.55
C GLU A 134 24.64 0.95 18.20
N SER A 135 24.06 0.31 17.18
CA SER A 135 24.74 0.12 15.90
C SER A 135 23.78 -0.23 14.77
N VAL A 136 24.22 0.06 13.56
CA VAL A 136 23.58 -0.40 12.33
C VAL A 136 24.51 -1.38 11.66
N ALA A 137 24.07 -2.65 11.59
CA ALA A 137 24.82 -3.71 10.96
C ALA A 137 24.10 -4.20 9.70
N PHE A 138 24.89 -4.74 8.77
CA PHE A 138 24.43 -5.13 7.45
C PHE A 138 24.70 -6.60 7.26
N TYR A 139 23.67 -7.32 6.85
CA TYR A 139 23.74 -8.76 6.74
C TYR A 139 23.18 -9.22 5.39
N PRO A 140 23.90 -10.12 4.69
CA PRO A 140 23.30 -10.82 3.57
C PRO A 140 22.15 -11.70 4.06
N LEU A 141 21.13 -11.92 3.22
CA LEU A 141 19.97 -12.76 3.61
C LEU A 141 20.36 -14.21 3.98
N THR A 142 21.52 -14.67 3.51
CA THR A 142 22.10 -15.99 3.84
C THR A 142 22.68 -16.04 5.26
N TYR A 143 22.99 -14.89 5.87
CA TYR A 143 23.52 -14.81 7.23
C TYR A 143 22.41 -14.55 8.23
N THR A 144 21.80 -15.63 8.72
CA THR A 144 20.62 -15.59 9.59
C THR A 144 20.93 -15.58 11.08
N THR A 145 22.21 -15.72 11.47
CA THR A 145 22.65 -15.77 12.87
C THR A 145 22.09 -14.64 13.75
N PRO A 146 22.05 -13.37 13.31
CA PRO A 146 21.50 -12.27 14.12
C PRO A 146 20.01 -12.46 14.41
N LEU A 147 19.25 -12.97 13.45
CA LEU A 147 17.82 -13.26 13.57
C LEU A 147 17.58 -14.50 14.44
N ALA A 148 18.43 -15.51 14.29
CA ALA A 148 18.31 -16.78 15.02
C ALA A 148 18.75 -16.66 16.48
N THR A 149 19.76 -15.83 16.80
CA THR A 149 20.41 -15.81 18.13
C THR A 149 20.28 -14.49 18.89
N GLY A 150 20.01 -13.37 18.21
CA GLY A 150 20.11 -12.00 18.75
C GLY A 150 18.99 -11.52 19.69
N GLY A 151 18.17 -12.42 20.21
CA GLY A 151 16.98 -12.10 21.01
C GLY A 151 15.77 -11.67 20.16
N PRO A 152 14.66 -11.24 20.78
CA PRO A 152 13.48 -10.77 20.05
C PRO A 152 13.78 -9.54 19.18
N MET A 153 13.36 -9.59 17.92
CA MET A 153 13.56 -8.56 16.92
C MET A 153 12.30 -8.33 16.05
N TRP A 154 12.02 -7.08 15.72
CA TRP A 154 11.03 -6.73 14.70
C TRP A 154 11.67 -6.77 13.32
N ALA A 155 10.98 -7.29 12.32
CA ALA A 155 11.43 -7.27 10.93
C ALA A 155 10.44 -6.49 10.07
N LEU A 156 10.88 -5.43 9.40
CA LEU A 156 10.07 -4.59 8.54
C LEU A 156 10.42 -4.87 7.08
N SER A 157 9.42 -5.12 6.24
CA SER A 157 9.65 -5.34 4.81
C SER A 157 8.67 -4.56 3.95
N ASP A 158 9.18 -3.78 3.01
CA ASP A 158 8.37 -3.11 2.00
C ASP A 158 8.38 -3.90 0.69
N SER A 159 7.22 -4.43 0.30
CA SER A 159 7.05 -5.20 -0.92
C SER A 159 6.74 -4.37 -2.16
N SER A 160 6.78 -3.05 -2.06
CA SER A 160 6.68 -2.16 -3.22
C SER A 160 7.98 -2.09 -4.03
N GLN A 161 9.11 -2.50 -3.46
CA GLN A 161 10.43 -2.43 -4.10
C GLN A 161 10.86 -3.73 -4.82
N GLU A 162 10.17 -4.85 -4.61
CA GLU A 162 10.63 -6.15 -5.09
C GLU A 162 9.79 -6.77 -6.21
N ARG A 163 10.47 -7.44 -7.14
CA ARG A 163 9.87 -8.09 -8.32
C ARG A 163 8.88 -9.22 -7.96
N ASN A 164 9.13 -9.95 -6.87
CA ASN A 164 8.26 -11.01 -6.36
C ASN A 164 7.40 -10.55 -5.16
N GLY A 165 7.81 -9.49 -4.46
CA GLY A 165 7.04 -8.81 -3.42
C GLY A 165 6.77 -9.64 -2.16
N ALA A 166 7.49 -10.73 -1.92
CA ALA A 166 7.40 -11.52 -0.70
C ALA A 166 8.64 -11.25 0.17
N PRO A 167 8.48 -11.18 1.51
CA PRO A 167 9.60 -11.00 2.42
C PRO A 167 10.54 -12.23 2.34
N PRO A 168 11.81 -12.06 2.71
CA PRO A 168 12.78 -13.13 2.65
C PRO A 168 12.49 -14.19 3.71
N GLU A 169 12.78 -15.45 3.41
CA GLU A 169 12.44 -16.58 4.27
C GLU A 169 13.03 -16.46 5.69
N CYS A 170 14.24 -15.92 5.81
CA CYS A 170 14.89 -15.71 7.09
C CYS A 170 14.10 -14.82 8.06
N PHE A 171 13.19 -13.96 7.56
CA PHE A 171 12.38 -13.07 8.39
C PHE A 171 11.18 -13.77 9.03
N TYR A 172 10.77 -14.93 8.51
CA TYR A 172 9.66 -15.71 9.07
C TYR A 172 10.03 -17.14 9.45
N ALA A 173 11.29 -17.55 9.25
CA ALA A 173 11.83 -18.84 9.70
C ALA A 173 11.93 -18.96 11.24
N PHE A 174 11.93 -17.83 11.96
CA PHE A 174 12.12 -17.79 13.42
C PHE A 174 10.95 -17.10 14.15
N PRO A 175 9.71 -17.62 14.08
CA PRO A 175 8.51 -16.91 14.54
C PRO A 175 8.51 -16.56 16.03
N THR A 176 9.26 -17.28 16.87
CA THR A 176 9.38 -16.96 18.31
C THR A 176 10.36 -15.84 18.62
N ARG A 177 11.17 -15.41 17.64
CA ARG A 177 12.22 -14.40 17.80
C ARG A 177 12.00 -13.21 16.88
N VAL A 178 11.57 -13.45 15.65
CA VAL A 178 11.37 -12.41 14.65
C VAL A 178 9.90 -12.17 14.43
N ARG A 179 9.48 -10.93 14.66
CA ARG A 179 8.13 -10.47 14.33
C ARG A 179 8.15 -9.69 13.02
N LEU A 180 7.71 -10.34 11.95
CA LEU A 180 7.68 -9.76 10.61
C LEU A 180 6.45 -8.89 10.37
N ILE A 181 6.65 -7.64 9.97
CA ILE A 181 5.65 -6.70 9.49
C ILE A 181 5.96 -6.35 8.02
N GLN A 182 5.10 -6.79 7.11
CA GLN A 182 5.21 -6.51 5.68
C GLN A 182 4.26 -5.36 5.29
N ALA A 183 4.73 -4.33 4.60
CA ALA A 183 3.86 -3.42 3.85
C ALA A 183 3.74 -3.92 2.40
N THR A 184 2.51 -4.13 1.91
CA THR A 184 2.31 -4.73 0.59
C THR A 184 1.06 -4.20 -0.10
N SER A 185 1.04 -4.25 -1.44
CA SER A 185 -0.18 -4.03 -2.20
C SER A 185 -1.16 -5.18 -1.94
N PRO A 186 -2.46 -5.02 -2.22
CA PRO A 186 -3.47 -6.08 -2.01
C PRO A 186 -3.29 -7.30 -2.93
N MET A 187 -2.28 -7.32 -3.79
CA MET A 187 -1.97 -8.46 -4.66
C MET A 187 -1.65 -9.72 -3.84
N LYS A 188 -2.53 -10.72 -3.95
CA LYS A 188 -2.45 -11.98 -3.19
C LYS A 188 -1.07 -12.66 -3.27
N ARG A 189 -0.45 -12.70 -4.46
CA ARG A 189 0.87 -13.31 -4.69
C ARG A 189 1.98 -12.77 -3.79
N ARG A 190 1.87 -11.52 -3.31
CA ARG A 190 2.90 -10.86 -2.49
C ARG A 190 2.89 -11.31 -1.04
N TRP A 191 1.79 -11.86 -0.54
CA TRP A 191 1.64 -12.17 0.88
C TRP A 191 1.12 -13.57 1.20
N HIS A 192 0.41 -14.20 0.26
CA HIS A 192 -0.35 -15.41 0.54
C HIS A 192 0.49 -16.59 1.04
N GLU A 193 1.62 -16.91 0.38
CA GLU A 193 2.39 -18.09 0.76
C GLU A 193 3.10 -17.91 2.10
N TRP A 194 3.84 -16.82 2.30
CA TRP A 194 4.55 -16.59 3.56
C TRP A 194 3.58 -16.36 4.72
N SER A 195 2.43 -15.71 4.50
CA SER A 195 1.44 -15.48 5.56
C SER A 195 0.87 -16.79 6.10
N LYS A 196 0.72 -17.83 5.28
CA LYS A 196 0.34 -19.16 5.76
C LYS A 196 1.42 -19.77 6.65
N GLN A 197 2.68 -19.67 6.24
CA GLN A 197 3.82 -20.23 6.97
C GLN A 197 4.01 -19.52 8.33
N ALA A 198 3.92 -18.18 8.33
CA ALA A 198 4.09 -17.34 9.51
C ALA A 198 2.81 -17.14 10.33
N LYS A 199 1.69 -17.76 9.94
CA LYS A 199 0.33 -17.52 10.48
C LYS A 199 0.03 -16.02 10.62
N ALA A 200 0.40 -15.26 9.59
CA ALA A 200 0.45 -13.81 9.64
C ALA A 200 -0.94 -13.20 9.66
N GLU A 201 -1.07 -12.12 10.42
CA GLU A 201 -2.31 -11.37 10.57
C GLU A 201 -2.44 -10.29 9.49
N CYS A 202 -3.68 -10.05 9.05
CA CYS A 202 -3.99 -9.04 8.05
C CYS A 202 -4.33 -7.72 8.75
N TYR A 203 -3.70 -6.62 8.33
CA TYR A 203 -4.15 -5.27 8.65
C TYR A 203 -4.42 -4.50 7.36
N VAL A 204 -5.68 -4.14 7.12
CA VAL A 204 -6.09 -3.29 6.00
C VAL A 204 -6.08 -1.84 6.45
N MET A 205 -5.12 -1.08 5.93
CA MET A 205 -4.96 0.34 6.14
C MET A 205 -5.98 1.11 5.31
N ASP A 206 -6.66 2.06 5.95
CA ASP A 206 -7.65 2.88 5.26
C ASP A 206 -7.03 4.06 4.50
N ILE A 207 -7.82 4.58 3.56
CA ILE A 207 -7.48 5.76 2.75
C ILE A 207 -7.43 7.03 3.62
N TRP A 208 -6.94 8.11 3.04
CA TRP A 208 -6.81 9.37 3.75
C TRP A 208 -8.16 10.07 3.87
N THR A 209 -8.45 10.61 5.06
CA THR A 209 -9.59 11.49 5.28
C THR A 209 -9.36 12.87 4.64
N ALA A 210 -10.43 13.63 4.41
CA ALA A 210 -10.30 15.00 3.88
C ALA A 210 -9.43 15.90 4.77
N GLN A 211 -9.51 15.72 6.10
CA GLN A 211 -8.68 16.46 7.05
C GLN A 211 -7.21 16.07 6.95
N GLU A 212 -6.90 14.77 6.85
CA GLU A 212 -5.53 14.31 6.63
C GLU A 212 -4.96 14.85 5.30
N ILE A 213 -5.77 14.85 4.22
CA ILE A 213 -5.36 15.44 2.93
C ILE A 213 -5.05 16.93 3.08
N ALA A 214 -5.90 17.68 3.78
CA ALA A 214 -5.66 19.10 4.01
C ALA A 214 -4.38 19.35 4.82
N ASN A 215 -4.13 18.56 5.87
CA ASN A 215 -2.92 18.66 6.68
C ASN A 215 -1.66 18.29 5.87
N PHE A 216 -1.74 17.29 5.00
CA PHE A 216 -0.63 16.94 4.11
C PHE A 216 -0.33 18.01 3.07
N ALA A 217 -1.38 18.61 2.49
CA ALA A 217 -1.21 19.74 1.58
C ALA A 217 -0.49 20.90 2.28
N LYS A 218 -0.88 21.22 3.52
CA LYS A 218 -0.22 22.26 4.33
C LYS A 218 1.23 21.93 4.64
N LEU A 219 1.48 20.69 5.10
CA LEU A 219 2.82 20.21 5.45
C LEU A 219 3.79 20.35 4.27
N LEU A 220 3.36 19.95 3.08
CA LEU A 220 4.17 20.01 1.86
C LEU A 220 4.01 21.31 1.06
N LYS A 221 3.30 22.31 1.61
CA LYS A 221 3.07 23.63 1.00
C LYS A 221 2.41 23.56 -0.39
N TYR A 222 1.53 22.59 -0.59
CA TYR A 222 0.65 22.51 -1.75
C TYR A 222 -0.63 23.35 -1.56
N ASP A 223 -1.34 23.60 -2.66
CA ASP A 223 -2.67 24.20 -2.63
C ASP A 223 -3.66 23.24 -1.94
N VAL A 224 -4.06 23.60 -0.73
CA VAL A 224 -4.97 22.83 0.12
C VAL A 224 -6.33 22.63 -0.54
N GLN A 225 -6.89 23.69 -1.11
CA GLN A 225 -8.23 23.65 -1.69
C GLN A 225 -8.24 22.74 -2.91
N ARG A 226 -7.27 22.95 -3.82
CA ARG A 226 -7.10 22.12 -5.01
C ARG A 226 -6.90 20.65 -4.65
N MET A 227 -6.07 20.35 -3.65
CA MET A 227 -5.78 18.97 -3.26
C MET A 227 -7.00 18.28 -2.65
N VAL A 228 -7.77 18.98 -1.82
CA VAL A 228 -9.03 18.46 -1.26
C VAL A 228 -10.07 18.24 -2.36
N ASP A 229 -10.18 19.13 -3.34
CA ASP A 229 -11.12 18.97 -4.45
C ASP A 229 -10.74 17.80 -5.36
N LEU A 230 -9.44 17.62 -5.64
CA LEU A 230 -8.94 16.43 -6.31
C LEU A 230 -9.23 15.15 -5.50
N ALA A 231 -9.08 15.18 -4.18
CA ALA A 231 -9.39 14.02 -3.33
C ALA A 231 -10.88 13.66 -3.35
N LYS A 232 -11.77 14.67 -3.36
CA LYS A 232 -13.22 14.46 -3.51
C LYS A 232 -13.59 13.87 -4.87
N LYS A 233 -12.89 14.29 -5.92
CA LYS A 233 -13.18 13.88 -7.31
C LYS A 233 -12.57 12.51 -7.65
N TRP A 234 -11.35 12.23 -7.19
CA TRP A 234 -10.53 11.08 -7.62
C TRP A 234 -10.17 10.09 -6.50
N GLY A 235 -10.44 10.44 -5.24
CA GLY A 235 -10.18 9.61 -4.07
C GLY A 235 -8.94 10.02 -3.25
N GLY A 236 -8.91 9.62 -1.98
CA GLY A 236 -7.90 10.02 -0.99
C GLY A 236 -6.59 9.21 -1.03
N ALA A 237 -5.89 9.17 -2.16
CA ALA A 237 -4.57 8.56 -2.29
C ALA A 237 -3.50 9.64 -2.57
N PRO A 238 -2.75 10.13 -1.56
CA PRO A 238 -1.87 11.29 -1.69
C PRO A 238 -0.86 11.19 -2.83
N ARG A 239 -0.22 10.02 -3.01
CA ARG A 239 0.74 9.82 -4.11
C ARG A 239 0.15 10.11 -5.47
N THR A 240 -1.13 9.77 -5.67
CA THR A 240 -1.86 10.03 -6.91
C THR A 240 -2.24 11.50 -7.00
N LEU A 241 -2.73 12.09 -5.91
CA LEU A 241 -3.12 13.50 -5.86
C LEU A 241 -1.95 14.44 -6.16
N VAL A 242 -0.75 14.15 -5.66
CA VAL A 242 0.46 14.95 -5.96
C VAL A 242 0.80 14.95 -7.45
N LYS A 243 0.51 13.87 -8.18
CA LYS A 243 0.67 13.84 -9.64
C LYS A 243 -0.36 14.75 -10.31
N TYR A 244 -1.62 14.63 -9.89
CA TYR A 244 -2.75 15.40 -10.43
C TYR A 244 -2.66 16.90 -10.15
N LEU A 245 -1.90 17.34 -9.14
CA LEU A 245 -1.62 18.76 -8.93
C LEU A 245 -0.92 19.42 -10.12
N LYS A 246 -0.23 18.64 -10.97
CA LYS A 246 0.49 19.14 -12.15
C LYS A 246 -0.31 19.01 -13.45
N GLU A 247 -1.50 18.42 -13.40
CA GLU A 247 -2.31 18.07 -14.55
C GLU A 247 -3.63 18.87 -14.54
N SER A 248 -4.16 19.15 -15.72
CA SER A 248 -5.49 19.73 -15.86
C SER A 248 -6.57 18.68 -15.56
N ASP A 249 -7.74 19.14 -15.10
CA ASP A 249 -8.89 18.25 -14.85
C ASP A 249 -9.29 17.44 -16.08
N HIS A 250 -9.16 18.04 -17.27
CA HIS A 250 -9.50 17.40 -18.54
C HIS A 250 -8.53 16.26 -18.91
N GLU A 251 -7.24 16.43 -18.67
CA GLU A 251 -6.24 15.38 -18.90
C GLU A 251 -6.47 14.19 -17.97
N ILE A 252 -6.73 14.45 -16.69
CA ILE A 252 -7.04 13.40 -15.71
C ILE A 252 -8.32 12.65 -16.11
N GLU A 253 -9.38 13.38 -16.48
CA GLU A 253 -10.65 12.77 -16.93
C GLU A 253 -10.47 11.90 -18.17
N THR A 254 -9.73 12.38 -19.17
CA THR A 254 -9.44 11.64 -20.40
C THR A 254 -8.67 10.36 -20.08
N TRP A 255 -7.60 10.47 -19.28
CA TRP A 255 -6.80 9.34 -18.85
C TRP A 255 -7.63 8.29 -18.10
N TYR A 256 -8.51 8.71 -17.18
CA TYR A 256 -9.41 7.79 -16.49
C TYR A 256 -10.42 7.13 -17.44
N GLY A 257 -10.91 7.85 -18.46
CA GLY A 257 -11.76 7.31 -19.51
C GLY A 257 -11.08 6.18 -20.27
N ASP A 258 -9.87 6.43 -20.78
CA ASP A 258 -9.07 5.44 -21.51
C ASP A 258 -8.77 4.21 -20.65
N CYS A 259 -8.37 4.45 -19.38
CA CYS A 259 -8.12 3.38 -18.43
C CYS A 259 -9.38 2.55 -18.13
N ALA A 260 -10.57 3.16 -18.16
CA ALA A 260 -11.82 2.47 -17.85
C ALA A 260 -12.18 1.52 -18.98
N ILE A 261 -12.01 1.95 -20.23
CA ILE A 261 -12.19 1.12 -21.41
C ILE A 261 -11.23 -0.07 -21.35
N GLU A 262 -9.92 0.18 -21.15
CA GLU A 262 -8.91 -0.87 -21.03
C GLU A 262 -9.23 -1.87 -19.90
N ALA A 263 -9.63 -1.35 -18.73
CA ALA A 263 -9.96 -2.18 -17.58
C ALA A 263 -11.19 -3.06 -17.86
N ILE A 264 -12.24 -2.51 -18.49
CA ILE A 264 -13.45 -3.27 -18.80
C ILE A 264 -13.18 -4.32 -19.88
N GLU A 265 -12.41 -4.00 -20.93
CA GLU A 265 -11.99 -4.95 -21.96
C GLU A 265 -11.23 -6.13 -21.35
N LYS A 266 -10.20 -5.86 -20.53
CA LYS A 266 -9.47 -6.90 -19.79
C LYS A 266 -10.38 -7.67 -18.84
N CYS A 267 -11.42 -7.02 -18.32
CA CYS A 267 -12.37 -7.62 -17.39
C CYS A 267 -13.56 -8.32 -18.03
N GLN A 268 -13.68 -8.40 -19.36
CA GLN A 268 -14.73 -9.20 -20.01
C GLN A 268 -14.70 -10.68 -19.55
N ASN A 269 -13.53 -11.19 -19.14
CA ASN A 269 -13.36 -12.51 -18.53
C ASN A 269 -13.47 -12.52 -16.98
N THR A 270 -13.54 -11.34 -16.35
CA THR A 270 -13.27 -11.10 -14.92
C THR A 270 -14.42 -10.38 -14.21
N VAL A 271 -15.47 -9.93 -14.91
CA VAL A 271 -16.65 -9.23 -14.36
C VAL A 271 -17.27 -9.96 -13.16
N ARG A 272 -17.28 -11.31 -13.19
CA ARG A 272 -17.72 -12.14 -12.05
C ARG A 272 -16.89 -11.93 -10.79
N SER A 273 -15.57 -11.69 -10.89
CA SER A 273 -14.69 -11.49 -9.74
C SER A 273 -14.87 -10.10 -9.11
N ILE A 274 -15.05 -9.06 -9.93
CA ILE A 274 -15.27 -7.68 -9.51
C ILE A 274 -16.58 -7.57 -8.74
N VAL A 275 -17.66 -8.16 -9.26
CA VAL A 275 -18.99 -8.15 -8.64
C VAL A 275 -19.06 -8.98 -7.34
N ASN A 276 -18.18 -9.98 -7.19
CA ASN A 276 -18.18 -10.84 -6.00
C ASN A 276 -17.35 -10.29 -4.83
N LYS A 277 -16.96 -9.00 -4.86
CA LYS A 277 -16.03 -8.40 -3.87
C LYS A 277 -14.72 -9.20 -3.77
N TYR A 278 -14.37 -9.93 -4.82
CA TYR A 278 -13.16 -10.73 -4.86
C TYR A 278 -12.02 -9.81 -5.23
N VAL A 279 -10.89 -9.92 -4.52
CA VAL A 279 -9.66 -9.21 -4.89
C VAL A 279 -9.12 -9.92 -6.14
N PRO A 280 -9.09 -9.29 -7.34
CA PRO A 280 -8.50 -9.94 -8.50
C PRO A 280 -7.05 -10.31 -8.21
N GLU A 281 -6.59 -11.42 -8.79
CA GLU A 281 -5.20 -11.86 -8.66
C GLU A 281 -4.23 -10.79 -9.21
N ASP A 282 -4.69 -10.04 -10.21
CA ASP A 282 -4.04 -8.85 -10.74
C ASP A 282 -4.79 -7.57 -10.32
N TRP A 283 -4.38 -7.00 -9.19
CA TRP A 283 -5.00 -5.79 -8.63
C TRP A 283 -4.50 -4.49 -9.27
N ASP A 284 -3.46 -4.51 -10.11
CA ASP A 284 -2.79 -3.27 -10.54
C ASP A 284 -3.70 -2.39 -11.41
N ALA A 285 -4.38 -2.94 -12.42
CA ALA A 285 -5.34 -2.18 -13.24
C ALA A 285 -6.64 -1.81 -12.49
N PRO A 286 -7.28 -2.72 -11.73
CA PRO A 286 -8.45 -2.39 -10.92
C PRO A 286 -8.20 -1.32 -9.86
N SER A 287 -6.98 -1.18 -9.34
CA SER A 287 -6.65 -0.25 -8.26
C SER A 287 -6.93 1.22 -8.60
N ARG A 288 -7.02 1.58 -9.89
CA ARG A 288 -7.37 2.94 -10.34
C ARG A 288 -8.84 3.27 -10.04
N PHE A 289 -9.70 2.27 -10.09
CA PHE A 289 -11.16 2.39 -10.02
C PHE A 289 -11.73 1.87 -8.71
N TYR A 290 -11.08 0.87 -8.12
CA TYR A 290 -11.47 0.22 -6.89
C TYR A 290 -10.43 0.47 -5.83
N PHE A 291 -10.83 1.13 -4.76
CA PHE A 291 -9.99 1.39 -3.61
C PHE A 291 -10.10 0.22 -2.63
N CYS A 292 -8.96 -0.27 -2.18
CA CYS A 292 -8.91 -1.23 -1.07
C CYS A 292 -9.13 -0.50 0.25
N ARG A 293 -10.22 -0.85 0.92
CA ARG A 293 -10.60 -0.36 2.26
C ARG A 293 -10.83 -1.54 3.21
N PRO A 294 -10.80 -1.32 4.52
CA PRO A 294 -11.27 -2.30 5.50
C PRO A 294 -12.72 -2.72 5.22
N ALA A 295 -13.06 -3.96 5.54
CA ALA A 295 -14.45 -4.40 5.53
C ALA A 295 -15.27 -3.70 6.63
N ASP A 296 -16.58 -3.61 6.42
CA ASP A 296 -17.53 -3.07 7.40
C ASP A 296 -17.19 -1.64 7.87
N TYR A 297 -16.57 -0.85 6.98
CA TYR A 297 -16.18 0.55 7.27
C TYR A 297 -17.38 1.43 7.68
N ASP A 298 -18.60 1.07 7.26
CA ASP A 298 -19.83 1.78 7.63
C ASP A 298 -20.36 1.43 9.03
N THR A 299 -19.71 0.50 9.73
CA THR A 299 -20.09 0.11 11.09
C THR A 299 -19.20 0.78 12.12
N PRO A 300 -19.66 0.96 13.37
CA PRO A 300 -18.83 1.50 14.46
C PRO A 300 -17.56 0.67 14.75
N ARG A 301 -17.48 -0.57 14.23
CA ARG A 301 -16.35 -1.47 14.41
C ARG A 301 -15.77 -1.85 13.06
N ILE A 302 -14.86 -1.01 12.57
CA ILE A 302 -14.17 -1.23 11.31
C ILE A 302 -13.40 -2.56 11.36
N ASN A 303 -13.69 -3.47 10.43
CA ASN A 303 -13.02 -4.76 10.35
C ASN A 303 -11.76 -4.65 9.47
N ARG A 304 -10.62 -4.48 10.14
CA ARG A 304 -9.31 -4.34 9.48
C ARG A 304 -8.65 -5.65 9.08
N THR A 305 -9.28 -6.80 9.28
CA THR A 305 -8.68 -8.10 8.90
C THR A 305 -9.16 -8.59 7.54
N ARG A 306 -10.01 -7.81 6.85
CA ARG A 306 -10.61 -8.16 5.56
C ARG A 306 -10.59 -6.96 4.62
N ILE A 307 -10.22 -7.21 3.37
CA ILE A 307 -10.22 -6.21 2.31
C ILE A 307 -11.63 -6.10 1.72
N CYS A 308 -12.07 -4.87 1.45
CA CYS A 308 -13.22 -4.53 0.66
C CYS A 308 -12.80 -3.63 -0.50
N ALA A 309 -13.29 -3.95 -1.70
CA ALA A 309 -13.11 -3.14 -2.90
C ALA A 309 -14.27 -2.15 -3.01
N THR A 310 -13.99 -0.85 -3.10
CA THR A 310 -15.03 0.19 -3.22
C THR A 310 -14.67 1.19 -4.31
N VAL A 311 -15.63 1.62 -5.12
CA VAL A 311 -15.42 2.77 -6.02
C VAL A 311 -15.38 4.04 -5.16
N PRO A 312 -14.27 4.81 -5.18
CA PRO A 312 -14.03 5.83 -4.16
C PRO A 312 -14.90 7.07 -4.31
N THR A 313 -15.33 7.40 -5.54
CA THR A 313 -16.03 8.66 -5.84
C THR A 313 -17.13 8.45 -6.88
N ARG A 314 -18.13 9.33 -6.86
CA ARG A 314 -19.19 9.36 -7.88
C ARG A 314 -18.63 9.62 -9.28
N THR A 315 -17.62 10.48 -9.40
CA THR A 315 -16.96 10.78 -10.68
C THR A 315 -16.37 9.52 -11.31
N ILE A 316 -15.61 8.74 -10.54
CA ILE A 316 -15.03 7.48 -11.02
C ILE A 316 -16.14 6.49 -11.37
N CYS A 317 -17.21 6.43 -10.58
CA CYS A 317 -18.34 5.58 -10.89
C CYS A 317 -19.06 5.98 -12.19
N HIS A 318 -19.21 7.29 -12.47
CA HIS A 318 -19.79 7.77 -13.72
C HIS A 318 -18.90 7.45 -14.92
N ILE A 319 -17.58 7.57 -14.79
CA ILE A 319 -16.62 7.21 -15.85
C ILE A 319 -16.74 5.70 -16.16
N LEU A 320 -16.75 4.85 -15.13
CA LEU A 320 -16.98 3.42 -15.30
C LEU A 320 -18.34 3.12 -15.95
N GLY A 321 -19.39 3.81 -15.51
CA GLY A 321 -20.73 3.64 -16.05
C GLY A 321 -20.81 3.99 -17.54
N ARG A 322 -20.18 5.09 -17.97
CA ARG A 322 -20.08 5.48 -19.38
C ARG A 322 -19.32 4.44 -20.21
N ALA A 323 -18.14 4.02 -19.75
CA ALA A 323 -17.33 3.04 -20.45
C ALA A 323 -18.05 1.67 -20.56
N LEU A 324 -18.79 1.26 -19.54
CA LEU A 324 -19.65 0.06 -19.59
C LEU A 324 -20.79 0.21 -20.60
N GLN A 325 -21.41 1.39 -20.68
CA GLN A 325 -22.48 1.67 -21.63
C GLN A 325 -21.96 1.67 -23.07
N GLU A 326 -20.80 2.28 -23.31
CA GLU A 326 -20.12 2.28 -24.61
C GLU A 326 -19.80 0.87 -25.05
N LEU A 327 -19.18 0.06 -24.18
CA LEU A 327 -18.91 -1.35 -24.50
C LEU A 327 -20.21 -2.12 -24.78
N SER A 328 -21.25 -1.91 -23.98
CA SER A 328 -22.54 -2.56 -24.22
C SER A 328 -23.14 -2.16 -25.57
N ASN A 329 -22.94 -0.92 -26.02
CA ASN A 329 -23.42 -0.47 -27.33
C ASN A 329 -22.60 -1.10 -28.45
N THR A 330 -21.27 -1.16 -28.32
CA THR A 330 -20.38 -1.86 -29.26
C THR A 330 -20.77 -3.33 -29.42
N ILE A 331 -20.94 -4.06 -28.32
CA ILE A 331 -21.34 -5.47 -28.35
C ILE A 331 -22.72 -5.66 -28.99
N LYS A 332 -23.68 -4.76 -28.71
CA LYS A 332 -25.00 -4.79 -29.37
C LYS A 332 -24.89 -4.60 -30.87
N LEU A 333 -24.08 -3.64 -31.32
CA LEU A 333 -23.86 -3.39 -32.74
C LEU A 333 -23.20 -4.58 -33.43
N GLU A 334 -22.19 -5.19 -32.80
CA GLU A 334 -21.56 -6.42 -33.29
C GLU A 334 -22.55 -7.58 -33.39
N PHE A 335 -23.39 -7.77 -32.38
CA PHE A 335 -24.45 -8.78 -32.37
C PHE A 335 -25.46 -8.57 -33.52
N PHE A 336 -25.97 -7.35 -33.70
CA PHE A 336 -26.91 -7.05 -34.79
C PHE A 336 -26.25 -7.18 -36.17
N THR A 337 -24.98 -6.80 -36.29
CA THR A 337 -24.19 -7.00 -37.50
C THR A 337 -24.07 -8.49 -37.81
N ALA A 338 -23.74 -9.32 -36.82
CA ALA A 338 -23.65 -10.77 -36.98
C ALA A 338 -25.00 -11.42 -37.33
N LEU A 339 -26.11 -10.93 -36.76
CA LEU A 339 -27.46 -11.42 -37.12
C LEU A 339 -27.87 -11.08 -38.56
N SER A 340 -27.31 -10.01 -39.13
CA SER A 340 -27.62 -9.55 -40.48
C SER A 340 -26.85 -10.33 -41.56
N GLN A 341 -25.91 -11.19 -41.16
CA GLN A 341 -25.11 -12.03 -42.05
C GLN A 341 -25.81 -13.39 -42.33
N PRO A 342 -25.40 -14.16 -43.36
CA PRO A 342 -26.02 -15.44 -43.73
C PRO A 342 -26.10 -16.46 -42.58
N SER A 343 -26.95 -17.49 -42.74
CA SER A 343 -27.34 -18.47 -41.70
C SER A 343 -26.19 -19.03 -40.85
N ASP A 344 -25.01 -19.17 -41.45
CA ASP A 344 -23.83 -19.81 -40.86
C ASP A 344 -23.18 -18.96 -39.75
N THR A 345 -23.51 -17.65 -39.70
CA THR A 345 -23.02 -16.70 -38.68
C THR A 345 -23.93 -16.58 -37.45
N ARG A 346 -25.13 -17.18 -37.48
CA ARG A 346 -26.10 -17.13 -36.36
C ARG A 346 -25.58 -17.78 -35.08
N GLN A 347 -24.67 -18.76 -35.19
CA GLN A 347 -24.00 -19.35 -34.02
C GLN A 347 -23.09 -18.34 -33.32
N ALA A 348 -22.36 -17.51 -34.08
CA ALA A 348 -21.53 -16.44 -33.55
C ALA A 348 -22.38 -15.38 -32.82
N ALA A 349 -23.51 -14.96 -33.40
CA ALA A 349 -24.45 -14.06 -32.73
C ALA A 349 -24.98 -14.66 -31.40
N GLY A 350 -25.29 -15.96 -31.38
CA GLY A 350 -25.71 -16.66 -30.17
C GLY A 350 -24.63 -16.71 -29.08
N PHE A 351 -23.35 -16.81 -29.46
CA PHE A 351 -22.22 -16.73 -28.53
C PHE A 351 -22.07 -15.30 -27.97
N ILE A 352 -22.07 -14.28 -28.83
CA ILE A 352 -21.97 -12.87 -28.45
C ILE A 352 -23.08 -12.48 -27.47
N TYR A 353 -24.33 -12.86 -27.76
CA TYR A 353 -25.46 -12.59 -26.86
C TYR A 353 -25.30 -13.24 -25.48
N ARG A 354 -24.84 -14.49 -25.43
CA ARG A 354 -24.60 -15.18 -24.14
C ARG A 354 -23.48 -14.49 -23.35
N SER A 355 -22.40 -14.09 -24.00
CA SER A 355 -21.30 -13.36 -23.37
C SER A 355 -21.78 -12.02 -22.81
N TRP A 356 -22.53 -11.25 -23.61
CA TRP A 356 -23.15 -9.99 -23.18
C TRP A 356 -24.10 -10.17 -21.99
N PHE A 357 -25.04 -11.13 -22.08
CA PHE A 357 -26.02 -11.41 -21.04
C PHE A 357 -25.37 -11.77 -19.71
N ASN A 358 -24.30 -12.58 -19.74
CA ASN A 358 -23.53 -12.93 -18.55
C ASN A 358 -22.83 -11.72 -17.91
N VAL A 359 -22.30 -10.79 -18.70
CA VAL A 359 -21.65 -9.57 -18.21
C VAL A 359 -22.67 -8.60 -17.61
N PHE A 360 -23.80 -8.38 -18.29
CA PHE A 360 -24.78 -7.37 -17.91
C PHE A 360 -25.67 -7.80 -16.73
N PHE A 361 -26.12 -9.05 -16.67
CA PHE A 361 -26.98 -9.51 -15.58
C PHE A 361 -26.22 -9.89 -14.32
N SER A 362 -24.93 -10.25 -14.42
CA SER A 362 -24.10 -10.40 -13.22
C SER A 362 -23.87 -9.06 -12.53
N THR A 363 -23.72 -7.96 -13.28
CA THR A 363 -23.54 -6.60 -12.75
C THR A 363 -24.85 -5.94 -12.31
N ALA A 364 -25.97 -6.17 -13.01
CA ALA A 364 -27.27 -5.56 -12.70
C ALA A 364 -27.95 -6.15 -11.44
N ASN A 365 -27.77 -7.45 -11.14
CA ASN A 365 -28.42 -8.09 -9.98
C ASN A 365 -27.76 -7.77 -8.62
N LYS A 366 -26.56 -7.19 -8.61
CA LYS A 366 -25.94 -6.58 -7.43
C LYS A 366 -25.74 -5.10 -7.70
N SER A 367 -26.85 -4.41 -7.92
CA SER A 367 -27.01 -2.95 -7.91
C SER A 367 -25.68 -2.18 -7.79
N ILE A 368 -25.18 -1.65 -8.91
CA ILE A 368 -24.13 -0.63 -8.91
C ILE A 368 -24.53 0.55 -8.01
N TYR A 369 -25.84 0.78 -7.82
CA TYR A 369 -26.39 1.73 -6.84
C TYR A 369 -26.17 1.31 -5.37
N CYS A 370 -25.92 0.04 -5.05
CA CYS A 370 -25.52 -0.37 -3.69
C CYS A 370 -24.03 -0.12 -3.40
N MET A 371 -23.20 0.15 -4.43
CA MET A 371 -21.78 0.45 -4.25
C MET A 371 -21.49 1.94 -4.04
N ILE A 372 -22.36 2.83 -4.52
CA ILE A 372 -22.40 4.23 -4.09
C ILE A 372 -23.46 4.34 -3.00
N ARG A 373 -23.11 3.97 -1.77
CA ARG A 373 -23.91 4.43 -0.63
C ARG A 373 -23.52 5.88 -0.35
N ASP A 374 -24.42 6.76 -0.69
CA ASP A 374 -24.34 8.20 -0.46
C ASP A 374 -23.97 8.52 0.99
N ARG A 375 -22.89 9.29 1.16
CA ARG A 375 -22.75 10.23 2.27
C ARG A 375 -22.17 11.52 1.71
N THR A 376 -23.03 12.54 1.68
CA THR A 376 -22.67 13.95 1.77
C THR A 376 -21.76 14.20 2.95
#